data_AF-A0A8S3J3Q9-F1
#
_entry.id   AF-A0A8S3J3Q9-F1
#
_cell.length_a   1.000
_cell.length_b   1.000
_cell.length_c   1.000
_cell.angle_alpha   90.00
_cell.angle_beta   90.00
_cell.angle_gamma   90.00
#
_symmetry.space_group_name_H-M   'P 1'
#
loop_
_entity.id
_entity.type
_entity.pdbx_description
1 polymer ?
#
loop_
_entity_poly.entity_id
_entity_poly.type
_entity_poly.pdbx_seq_one_letter_code
_entity_poly.pdbx_strand_id
1 'polypeptide(L)'
;ILGLIIDAFGDLREQLESVKETLESKCFICGIGQDYFDKEPHGFETHTQAEHNFANYMFFLTHLLNKPDTEHTGQESYVWEMYQSRKWDFFPIGDCFRRQYEGGGSGTTVES
;
A
#
# COMPACT_ATOMS: atom_id res chain seq x y z
N ILE A 1 -15.91 -17.14 -36.02
CA ILE A 1 -16.03 -15.67 -35.77
C ILE A 1 -16.79 -15.41 -34.47
N LEU A 2 -18.04 -15.88 -34.29
CA LEU A 2 -18.78 -15.67 -33.03
C LEU A 2 -18.10 -16.29 -31.79
N GLY A 3 -17.49 -17.48 -31.92
CA GLY A 3 -16.71 -18.09 -30.83
C GLY A 3 -15.54 -17.23 -30.34
N LEU A 4 -14.77 -16.62 -31.26
CA LEU A 4 -13.66 -15.71 -30.92
C LEU A 4 -14.11 -14.48 -30.14
N ILE A 5 -15.34 -14.00 -30.40
CA ILE A 5 -15.91 -12.85 -29.69
C ILE A 5 -16.34 -13.28 -28.27
N ILE A 6 -16.98 -14.45 -28.14
CA ILE A 6 -17.39 -14.99 -26.83
C ILE A 6 -16.17 -15.27 -25.95
N ASP A 7 -15.13 -15.88 -26.51
CA ASP A 7 -13.88 -16.17 -25.80
C ASP A 7 -13.24 -14.85 -25.31
N ALA A 8 -13.13 -13.84 -26.17
CA ALA A 8 -12.57 -12.54 -25.77
C ALA A 8 -13.36 -11.82 -24.66
N PHE A 9 -14.69 -11.93 -24.66
CA PHE A 9 -15.51 -11.40 -23.56
C PHE A 9 -15.39 -12.23 -22.28
N GLY A 10 -15.24 -13.54 -22.41
CA GLY A 10 -14.93 -14.44 -21.30
C GLY A 10 -13.62 -14.06 -20.63
N ASP A 11 -12.56 -13.90 -21.42
CA ASP A 11 -11.23 -13.51 -20.94
C ASP A 11 -11.25 -12.15 -20.24
N LEU A 12 -11.96 -11.15 -20.80
CA LEU A 12 -12.09 -9.82 -20.20
C LEU A 12 -12.80 -9.88 -18.85
N ARG A 13 -13.82 -10.74 -18.73
CA ARG A 13 -14.54 -10.93 -17.48
C ARG A 13 -13.65 -11.57 -16.41
N GLU A 14 -12.92 -12.62 -16.78
CA GLU A 14 -12.01 -13.30 -15.86
C GLU A 14 -10.91 -12.35 -15.36
N GLN A 15 -10.37 -11.51 -16.23
CA GLN A 15 -9.42 -10.47 -15.82
C GLN A 15 -10.01 -9.49 -14.80
N LEU A 16 -11.24 -9.04 -15.03
CA LEU A 16 -11.92 -8.12 -14.11
C LEU A 16 -12.19 -8.77 -12.75
N GLU A 17 -12.68 -10.01 -12.75
CA GLU A 17 -12.95 -10.79 -11.53
C GLU A 17 -11.64 -11.03 -10.75
N SER A 18 -10.55 -11.41 -11.44
CA SER A 18 -9.23 -11.62 -10.82
C SER A 18 -8.66 -10.36 -10.17
N VAL A 19 -8.78 -9.20 -10.82
CA VAL A 19 -8.35 -7.91 -10.24
C VAL A 19 -9.16 -7.58 -9.00
N LYS A 20 -10.49 -7.77 -9.06
CA LYS A 20 -11.39 -7.52 -7.93
C LYS A 20 -11.04 -8.41 -6.74
N GLU A 21 -10.89 -9.72 -6.96
CA GLU A 21 -10.51 -10.67 -5.91
C GLU A 21 -9.16 -10.33 -5.28
N THR A 22 -8.20 -9.86 -6.09
CA THR A 22 -6.89 -9.43 -5.59
C THR A 22 -7.01 -8.21 -4.67
N LEU A 23 -7.83 -7.22 -5.04
CA LEU A 23 -8.04 -6.01 -4.22
C LEU A 23 -8.83 -6.31 -2.93
N GLU A 24 -9.73 -7.29 -2.96
CA GLU A 24 -10.50 -7.72 -1.78
C GLU A 24 -9.67 -8.61 -0.83
N SER A 25 -8.63 -9.29 -1.32
CA SER A 25 -7.87 -10.26 -0.53
C SER A 25 -6.45 -9.82 -0.14
N LYS A 26 -5.89 -8.79 -0.77
CA LYS A 26 -4.54 -8.29 -0.51
C LYS A 26 -4.49 -6.77 -0.50
N CYS A 27 -3.70 -6.21 0.40
CA CYS A 27 -3.51 -4.77 0.46
C CYS A 27 -2.76 -4.28 -0.81
N PHE A 28 -3.29 -3.24 -1.46
CA PHE A 28 -2.67 -2.65 -2.66
C PHE A 28 -1.26 -2.10 -2.40
N ILE A 29 -0.99 -1.57 -1.20
CA ILE A 29 0.27 -0.91 -0.87
C ILE A 29 1.35 -1.91 -0.47
N CYS A 30 1.07 -2.79 0.50
CA CYS A 30 2.07 -3.71 1.04
C CYS A 30 1.99 -5.13 0.48
N GLY A 31 0.91 -5.51 -0.21
CA GLY A 31 0.72 -6.84 -0.77
C GLY A 31 0.43 -7.94 0.27
N ILE A 32 0.33 -7.61 1.56
CA ILE A 32 -0.01 -8.57 2.62
C ILE A 32 -1.49 -8.97 2.48
N GLY A 33 -1.76 -10.27 2.64
CA GLY A 33 -3.11 -10.84 2.54
C GLY A 33 -3.99 -10.54 3.75
N GLN A 34 -5.31 -10.52 3.52
CA GLN A 34 -6.32 -10.30 4.56
C GLN A 34 -6.23 -11.32 5.70
N ASP A 35 -5.77 -12.54 5.43
CA ASP A 35 -5.57 -13.62 6.39
C ASP A 35 -4.61 -13.25 7.54
N TYR A 36 -3.65 -12.36 7.27
CA TYR A 36 -2.76 -11.85 8.32
C TYR A 36 -3.48 -10.88 9.28
N PHE A 37 -4.40 -10.06 8.76
CA PHE A 37 -5.06 -8.98 9.49
C PHE A 37 -6.36 -9.39 10.18
N ASP A 38 -7.10 -10.33 9.59
CA ASP A 38 -8.41 -10.80 10.09
C ASP A 38 -8.33 -11.66 11.36
N LYS A 39 -7.14 -11.75 11.97
CA LYS A 39 -6.98 -12.16 13.37
C LYS A 39 -7.73 -11.22 14.32
N GLU A 40 -7.90 -9.95 13.91
CA GLU A 40 -8.73 -8.97 14.59
C GLU A 40 -9.98 -8.67 13.77
N PRO A 41 -11.15 -8.42 14.41
CA PRO A 41 -12.35 -8.02 13.71
C PRO A 41 -12.11 -6.75 12.88
N HIS A 42 -12.50 -6.78 11.60
CA HIS A 42 -12.29 -5.67 10.66
C HIS A 42 -10.81 -5.25 10.46
N GLY A 43 -9.87 -6.16 10.73
CA GLY A 43 -8.44 -5.87 10.65
C GLY A 43 -8.00 -5.44 9.24
N PHE A 44 -8.38 -6.19 8.20
CA PHE A 44 -8.01 -5.85 6.83
C PHE A 44 -8.68 -4.56 6.33
N GLU A 45 -9.93 -4.34 6.71
CA GLU A 45 -10.67 -3.11 6.37
C GLU A 45 -9.99 -1.88 7.00
N THR A 46 -9.65 -1.96 8.29
CA THR A 46 -8.93 -0.91 9.00
C THR A 46 -7.57 -0.66 8.36
N HIS A 47 -6.84 -1.73 8.02
CA HIS A 47 -5.54 -1.64 7.37
C HIS A 47 -5.63 -0.91 6.02
N THR A 48 -6.61 -1.23 5.17
CA THR A 48 -6.74 -0.63 3.82
C THR A 48 -7.36 0.77 3.85
N GLN A 49 -8.23 1.09 4.81
CA GLN A 49 -8.92 2.37 4.86
C GLN A 49 -8.21 3.44 5.70
N ALA A 50 -7.50 3.04 6.77
CA ALA A 50 -6.87 3.97 7.71
C ALA A 50 -5.34 3.97 7.61
N GLU A 51 -4.69 2.80 7.55
CA GLU A 51 -3.23 2.69 7.58
C GLU A 51 -2.63 2.83 6.17
N HIS A 52 -3.09 2.02 5.22
CA HIS A 52 -2.59 1.90 3.86
C HIS A 52 -3.63 2.36 2.81
N ASN A 53 -4.23 3.52 3.06
CA ASN A 53 -5.21 4.10 2.15
C ASN A 53 -4.55 4.67 0.89
N PHE A 54 -4.91 4.14 -0.28
CA PHE A 54 -4.37 4.57 -1.58
C PHE A 54 -4.49 6.09 -1.81
N ALA A 55 -5.63 6.69 -1.47
CA ALA A 55 -5.85 8.12 -1.68
C ALA A 55 -4.91 8.96 -0.80
N ASN A 56 -4.63 8.54 0.43
CA ASN A 56 -3.69 9.24 1.31
C ASN A 56 -2.27 9.25 0.72
N TYR A 57 -1.81 8.16 0.09
CA TYR A 57 -0.52 8.15 -0.61
C TYR A 57 -0.51 9.09 -1.82
N MET A 58 -1.60 9.13 -2.60
CA MET A 58 -1.72 10.06 -3.74
C MET A 58 -1.73 11.53 -3.27
N PHE A 59 -2.43 11.83 -2.18
CA PHE A 59 -2.43 13.16 -1.57
C PHE A 59 -1.06 13.54 -1.02
N PHE A 60 -0.32 12.60 -0.42
CA PHE A 60 1.04 12.84 0.04
C PHE A 60 2.01 13.18 -1.09
N LEU A 61 1.96 12.44 -2.21
CA LEU A 61 2.77 12.77 -3.40
C LEU A 61 2.40 14.14 -3.97
N THR A 62 1.11 14.44 -4.06
CA THR A 62 0.62 15.75 -4.51
C THR A 62 1.07 16.88 -3.57
N HIS A 63 1.09 16.63 -2.26
CA HIS A 63 1.59 17.57 -1.26
C HIS A 63 3.08 17.84 -1.46
N LEU A 64 3.91 16.81 -1.65
CA LEU A 64 5.34 16.98 -1.91
C LEU A 64 5.61 17.77 -3.18
N LEU A 65 4.85 17.54 -4.26
CA LEU A 65 5.00 18.26 -5.53
C LEU A 65 4.65 19.75 -5.45
N ASN A 66 3.73 20.12 -4.57
CA ASN A 66 3.25 21.51 -4.44
C ASN A 66 3.98 22.31 -3.34
N LYS A 67 4.68 21.62 -2.43
CA LYS A 67 5.39 22.24 -1.31
C LYS A 67 6.85 22.53 -1.70
N PRO A 68 7.38 23.73 -1.43
CA PRO A 68 8.77 24.05 -1.74
C PRO A 68 9.74 23.18 -0.93
N ASP A 69 10.79 22.69 -1.59
CA ASP A 69 11.79 21.77 -1.02
C ASP A 69 12.43 22.29 0.28
N THR A 70 12.56 23.61 0.44
CA THR A 70 13.13 24.24 1.64
C THR A 70 12.27 24.07 2.89
N GLU A 71 11.00 23.72 2.73
CA GLU A 71 10.05 23.52 3.83
C GLU A 71 9.77 22.05 4.11
N HIS A 72 10.38 21.13 3.35
CA HIS A 72 10.23 19.71 3.60
C HIS A 72 10.78 19.35 4.99
N THR A 73 10.02 18.54 5.73
CA THR A 73 10.53 17.89 6.95
C THR A 73 11.61 16.87 6.57
N GLY A 74 12.31 16.30 7.57
CA GLY A 74 13.33 15.27 7.31
C GLY A 74 12.77 14.03 6.57
N GLN A 75 11.58 13.58 6.94
CA GLN A 75 10.92 12.44 6.28
C GLN A 75 10.45 12.81 4.87
N GLU A 76 9.87 14.00 4.69
CA GLU A 76 9.47 14.50 3.37
C GLU A 76 10.68 14.62 2.43
N SER A 77 11.80 15.14 2.92
CA SER A 77 13.04 15.29 2.15
C SER A 77 13.59 13.94 1.69
N TYR A 78 13.55 12.92 2.57
CA TYR A 78 13.97 11.56 2.23
C TYR A 78 13.12 10.96 1.10
N VAL A 79 11.78 11.07 1.21
CA VAL A 79 10.88 10.58 0.15
C VAL A 79 11.04 11.40 -1.13
N TRP A 80 11.27 12.71 -1.02
CA TRP A 80 11.50 13.58 -2.15
C TRP A 80 12.76 13.21 -2.94
N GLU A 81 13.86 12.87 -2.25
CA GLU A 81 15.09 12.38 -2.88
C GLU A 81 14.86 11.04 -3.61
N MET A 82 14.11 10.12 -3.00
CA MET A 82 13.72 8.86 -3.64
C MET A 82 12.86 9.09 -4.88
N TYR A 83 11.88 9.99 -4.79
CA TYR A 83 11.03 10.36 -5.91
C TYR A 83 11.85 10.92 -7.09
N GLN A 84 12.75 11.87 -6.83
CA GLN A 84 13.63 12.45 -7.85
C GLN A 84 14.57 11.40 -8.48
N SER A 85 15.06 10.46 -7.68
CA SER A 85 15.90 9.34 -8.15
C SER A 85 15.11 8.18 -8.77
N ARG A 86 13.77 8.32 -8.90
CA ARG A 86 12.85 7.31 -9.43
C ARG A 86 12.92 5.98 -8.67
N LYS A 87 13.19 6.03 -7.37
CA LYS A 87 13.17 4.90 -6.45
C LYS A 87 11.88 4.90 -5.65
N TRP A 88 11.32 3.71 -5.47
CA TRP A 88 10.02 3.51 -4.79
C TRP A 88 10.16 2.67 -3.53
N ASP A 89 11.39 2.52 -3.03
CA ASP A 89 11.73 1.66 -1.89
C ASP A 89 11.15 2.17 -0.55
N PHE A 90 10.58 3.38 -0.52
CA PHE A 90 9.87 3.90 0.65
C PHE A 90 8.48 3.25 0.86
N PHE A 91 7.92 2.60 -0.17
CA PHE A 91 6.67 1.85 0.01
C PHE A 91 6.92 0.58 0.85
N PRO A 92 6.03 0.25 1.79
CA PRO A 92 6.23 -0.87 2.71
C PRO A 92 5.87 -2.21 2.04
N ILE A 93 6.60 -2.63 1.01
CA ILE A 93 6.32 -3.87 0.28
C ILE A 93 6.62 -5.09 1.17
N GLY A 94 5.62 -5.94 1.38
CA GLY A 94 5.72 -7.14 2.22
C GLY A 94 5.78 -6.85 3.72
N ASP A 95 5.67 -5.60 4.14
CA ASP A 95 5.76 -5.19 5.55
C ASP A 95 4.65 -4.19 5.92
N CYS A 96 4.43 -3.99 7.20
CA CYS A 96 3.54 -2.94 7.70
C CYS A 96 3.89 -2.62 9.15
N PHE A 97 3.38 -1.48 9.63
CA PHE A 97 3.63 -1.03 11.00
C PHE A 97 3.37 -2.13 12.04
N ARG A 98 2.22 -2.83 11.95
CA ARG A 98 1.87 -3.93 12.85
C ARG A 98 2.92 -5.05 12.85
N ARG A 99 3.35 -5.51 11.67
CA ARG A 99 4.30 -6.61 11.52
C ARG A 99 5.68 -6.28 12.08
N GLN A 100 6.11 -5.03 11.96
CA GLN A 100 7.37 -4.55 12.53
C GLN A 100 7.34 -4.54 14.06
N TYR A 101 6.24 -4.11 14.67
CA TYR A 101 6.08 -4.08 16.12
C TYR A 101 5.94 -5.49 16.72
N GLU A 102 5.24 -6.41 16.04
CA GLU A 102 5.15 -7.80 16.45
C GLU A 102 6.51 -8.51 16.43
N GLY A 103 7.36 -8.23 15.43
CA GLY A 103 8.72 -8.76 15.34
C GLY A 103 9.73 -8.09 16.28
N GLY A 104 9.38 -6.91 16.82
CA GLY A 104 10.25 -6.01 17.58
C GLY A 104 10.13 -6.08 19.11
N GLY A 105 9.54 -7.13 19.67
CA GLY A 105 9.41 -7.33 21.13
C GLY A 105 10.73 -7.47 21.92
N SER A 106 11.87 -7.03 21.40
CA SER A 106 13.13 -6.91 22.14
C SER A 106 13.95 -5.68 21.68
N GLY A 107 13.89 -4.61 22.47
CA GLY A 107 14.73 -3.40 22.39
C GLY A 107 13.96 -2.19 21.85
N THR A 108 13.74 -1.09 22.56
CA THR A 108 14.48 -0.47 23.68
C THR A 108 13.53 0.40 24.50
N THR A 109 13.73 0.40 25.83
CA THR A 109 13.34 1.51 26.70
C THR A 109 13.85 2.83 26.12
N VAL A 110 12.96 3.76 25.79
CA VAL A 110 13.31 5.17 25.72
C VAL A 110 12.70 5.82 26.93
N GLU A 111 13.55 5.99 27.96
CA GLU A 111 13.35 7.05 28.94
C GLU A 111 13.29 8.39 28.21
N SER A 112 12.26 9.17 28.50
CA SER A 112 12.29 10.63 28.62
C SER A 112 11.08 11.07 29.43
#